data_AF-A0A3M2STI5-F1
#
_entry.id   AF-A0A3M2STI5-F1
#
_cell.length_a   1.000
_cell.length_b   1.000
_cell.length_c   1.000
_cell.angle_alpha   90.00
_cell.angle_beta   90.00
_cell.angle_gamma   90.00
#
_symmetry.space_group_name_H-M   'P 1'
#
loop_
_entity.id
_entity.type
_entity.pdbx_description
1 polymer ?
#
loop_
_entity_poly.entity_id
_entity_poly.type
_entity_poly.pdbx_seq_one_letter_code
_entity_poly.pdbx_strand_id
1 'polypeptide(L)'
;LAEAGASVTIIDADPERWISQWGNLPGKPETVRIISDVTEDTIVDVIEREAAQANFVIVDLEGTASLMVANAIGMSDFVTIPLQGSSMDAKGGAK
;
A
#
# COMPACT_ATOMS: atom_id res chain seq x y z
N LEU A 1 -6.70 3.21 -12.27
CA LEU A 1 -5.34 3.81 -12.45
C LEU A 1 -4.61 3.16 -13.62
N ALA A 2 -4.22 1.88 -13.49
CA ALA A 2 -3.51 1.16 -14.55
C ALA A 2 -4.27 1.09 -15.88
N GLU A 3 -5.58 0.80 -15.86
CA GLU A 3 -6.43 0.82 -17.07
C GLU A 3 -6.53 2.22 -17.73
N ALA A 4 -6.30 3.28 -16.95
CA ALA A 4 -6.25 4.65 -17.46
C ALA A 4 -4.85 5.04 -17.99
N GLY A 5 -3.92 4.08 -18.08
CA GLY A 5 -2.57 4.27 -18.62
C GLY A 5 -1.50 4.71 -17.62
N ALA A 6 -1.83 4.82 -16.33
CA ALA A 6 -0.85 5.20 -15.31
C ALA A 6 0.02 4.01 -14.89
N SER A 7 1.31 4.25 -14.60
CA SER A 7 2.16 3.28 -13.91
C SER A 7 1.85 3.28 -12.41
N VAL A 8 1.71 2.09 -11.82
CA VAL A 8 1.36 1.91 -10.42
C VAL A 8 2.35 0.95 -9.78
N THR A 9 2.98 1.37 -8.70
CA THR A 9 3.71 0.47 -7.81
C THR A 9 2.87 0.23 -6.56
N ILE A 10 2.68 -1.04 -6.19
CA ILE A 10 2.07 -1.44 -4.94
C ILE A 10 3.16 -1.99 -4.01
N ILE A 11 3.27 -1.42 -2.83
CA ILE A 11 4.13 -1.89 -1.76
C ILE A 11 3.25 -2.70 -0.81
N ASP A 12 3.40 -4.02 -0.86
CA ASP A 12 2.69 -4.99 -0.02
C ASP A 12 3.51 -5.23 1.25
N ALA A 13 3.19 -4.46 2.29
CA ALA A 13 3.86 -4.50 3.58
C ALA A 13 3.04 -5.21 4.67
N ASP A 14 1.91 -5.83 4.29
CA ASP A 14 1.16 -6.74 5.15
C ASP A 14 1.88 -8.12 5.21
N PRO A 15 2.14 -8.69 6.40
CA PRO A 15 2.69 -10.04 6.55
C PRO A 15 1.94 -11.13 5.79
N GLU A 16 0.63 -11.01 5.60
CA GLU A 16 -0.21 -11.98 4.88
C GLU A 16 0.00 -11.94 3.35
N ARG A 17 0.51 -10.83 2.82
CA ARG A 17 0.91 -10.67 1.42
C ARG A 17 -0.18 -11.00 0.40
N TRP A 18 -1.43 -10.65 0.69
CA TRP A 18 -2.56 -10.97 -0.18
C TRP A 18 -2.44 -10.31 -1.56
N ILE A 19 -1.88 -9.09 -1.62
CA ILE A 19 -1.66 -8.39 -2.89
C ILE A 19 -0.60 -9.11 -3.73
N SER A 20 0.50 -9.56 -3.12
CA SER A 20 1.53 -10.33 -3.81
C SER A 20 0.98 -11.64 -4.36
N GLN A 21 0.14 -12.33 -3.59
CA GLN A 21 -0.54 -13.54 -4.04
C GLN A 21 -1.48 -13.26 -5.22
N TRP A 22 -2.28 -12.20 -5.14
CA TRP A 22 -3.12 -11.73 -6.26
C TRP A 22 -2.27 -11.40 -7.50
N GLY A 23 -1.13 -10.75 -7.31
CA GLY A 23 -0.24 -10.35 -8.40
C GLY A 23 0.37 -11.50 -9.20
N ASN A 24 0.40 -12.70 -8.62
CA ASN A 24 0.84 -13.93 -9.27
C ASN A 24 -0.27 -14.61 -10.09
N LEU A 25 -1.53 -14.18 -9.93
CA LEU A 25 -2.65 -14.67 -10.72
C LEU A 25 -2.66 -14.02 -12.12
N PRO A 26 -3.24 -14.68 -13.13
CA PRO A 26 -3.35 -14.11 -14.47
C PRO A 26 -4.22 -12.85 -14.47
N GLY A 27 -3.89 -11.90 -15.35
CA GLY A 27 -4.67 -10.68 -15.57
C GLY A 27 -4.16 -9.43 -14.86
N LYS A 28 -3.07 -9.52 -14.08
CA LYS A 28 -2.38 -8.34 -13.56
C LYS A 28 -1.84 -7.49 -14.72
N PRO A 29 -2.18 -6.19 -14.83
CA PRO A 29 -1.63 -5.32 -15.85
C PRO A 29 -0.10 -5.24 -15.80
N GLU A 30 0.54 -5.04 -16.95
CA GLU A 30 2.00 -4.88 -17.04
C GLU A 30 2.50 -3.59 -16.37
N THR A 31 1.65 -2.55 -16.35
CA THR A 31 1.94 -1.26 -15.69
C THR A 31 1.80 -1.31 -14.17
N VAL A 32 1.42 -2.46 -13.61
CA VAL A 32 1.35 -2.69 -12.16
C VAL A 32 2.57 -3.48 -11.70
N ARG A 33 3.39 -2.86 -10.86
CA ARG A 33 4.51 -3.48 -10.16
C ARG A 33 4.12 -3.75 -8.70
N ILE A 34 4.54 -4.88 -8.14
CA ILE A 34 4.32 -5.22 -6.73
C ILE A 34 5.68 -5.47 -6.07
N ILE A 35 5.86 -4.93 -4.86
CA ILE A 35 7.05 -5.08 -4.02
C ILE A 35 6.61 -5.63 -2.67
N SER A 36 7.17 -6.74 -2.24
CA SER A 36 6.72 -7.49 -1.06
C SER A 36 7.80 -7.72 0.00
N ASP A 37 9.02 -7.22 -0.26
CA ASP A 37 10.17 -7.36 0.63
C ASP A 37 10.49 -5.99 1.21
N VAL A 38 9.69 -5.58 2.19
CA VAL A 38 9.79 -4.29 2.86
C VAL A 38 9.70 -4.49 4.37
N THR A 39 10.49 -3.71 5.10
CA THR A 39 10.63 -3.73 6.55
C THR A 39 10.45 -2.32 7.12
N GLU A 40 10.32 -2.21 8.44
CA GLU A 40 10.22 -0.89 9.11
C GLU A 40 11.38 0.05 8.75
N ASP A 41 12.58 -0.52 8.57
CA ASP A 41 13.80 0.23 8.25
C ASP A 41 13.90 0.62 6.77
N THR A 42 13.20 -0.09 5.87
CA THR A 42 13.37 0.08 4.40
C THR A 42 12.17 0.74 3.73
N ILE A 43 11.02 0.85 4.42
CA ILE A 43 9.77 1.36 3.83
C ILE A 43 9.92 2.78 3.26
N VAL A 44 10.63 3.66 3.95
CA VAL A 44 10.83 5.06 3.50
C VAL A 44 11.61 5.10 2.19
N ASP A 45 12.77 4.44 2.15
CA ASP A 45 13.62 4.38 0.97
C ASP A 45 12.90 3.73 -0.24
N VAL A 46 12.09 2.69 0.03
CA VAL A 46 11.32 2.02 -1.02
C VAL A 46 10.22 2.95 -1.56
N ILE A 47 9.48 3.65 -0.70
CA ILE A 47 8.45 4.62 -1.14
C ILE A 47 9.09 5.71 -2.00
N GLU A 48 10.18 6.33 -1.55
CA GLU A 48 10.84 7.41 -2.28
C GLU A 48 11.35 6.95 -3.65
N ARG A 49 12.01 5.78 -3.70
CA ARG A 49 12.55 5.22 -4.94
C ARG A 49 11.46 4.96 -5.97
N GLU A 50 10.32 4.40 -5.54
CA GLU A 50 9.24 4.03 -6.45
C GLU A 50 8.39 5.24 -6.83
N ALA A 51 8.23 6.22 -5.94
CA ALA A 51 7.56 7.49 -6.25
C ALA A 51 8.30 8.28 -7.34
N ALA A 52 9.63 8.12 -7.45
CA ALA A 52 10.40 8.70 -8.54
C ALA A 52 10.20 8.01 -9.91
N GLN A 53 9.60 6.82 -9.94
CA GLN A 53 9.51 5.97 -11.15
C GLN A 53 8.07 5.74 -11.62
N ALA A 54 7.12 5.65 -10.69
CA ALA A 54 5.71 5.37 -10.95
C ALA A 54 4.86 6.65 -10.83
N ASN A 55 3.73 6.69 -11.53
CA ASN A 55 2.76 7.77 -11.35
C ASN A 55 2.04 7.69 -10.01
N PHE A 56 1.85 6.47 -9.49
CA PHE A 56 1.23 6.22 -8.19
C PHE A 56 2.00 5.14 -7.42
N VAL A 57 2.20 5.39 -6.13
CA VAL A 57 2.62 4.38 -5.16
C VAL A 57 1.46 4.14 -4.22
N ILE A 58 1.04 2.88 -4.08
CA ILE A 58 0.01 2.45 -3.12
C ILE A 58 0.72 1.59 -2.09
N VAL A 59 0.59 1.94 -0.82
CA VAL A 59 1.18 1.17 0.29
C VAL A 59 0.05 0.43 0.99
N ASP A 60 0.12 -0.90 0.98
CA ASP A 60 -0.75 -1.77 1.76
C ASP A 60 -0.04 -2.13 3.05
N LEU A 61 -0.70 -1.88 4.17
CA LEU A 61 -0.12 -1.95 5.50
C LEU A 61 -0.94 -2.92 6.35
N GLU A 62 -0.28 -3.55 7.31
CA GLU A 62 -0.96 -4.31 8.35
C GLU A 62 -1.92 -3.44 9.18
N GLY A 63 -2.96 -4.06 9.74
CA GLY A 63 -3.97 -3.39 10.58
C GLY A 63 -3.50 -3.02 11.98
N THR A 64 -2.23 -3.26 12.33
CA THR A 64 -1.65 -2.94 13.64
C THR A 64 -0.89 -1.63 13.58
N ALA A 65 -1.07 -0.82 14.63
CA ALA A 65 -0.28 0.41 14.78
C ALA A 65 1.21 0.04 14.98
N SER A 66 2.02 0.37 13.98
CA SER A 66 3.47 0.13 13.95
C SER A 66 4.23 1.36 13.47
N LEU A 67 5.55 1.36 13.60
CA LEU A 67 6.38 2.45 13.06
C LEU A 67 6.28 2.49 11.53
N MET A 68 6.11 1.33 10.89
CA MET A 68 5.83 1.22 9.47
C MET A 68 4.60 2.04 9.06
N VAL A 69 3.49 1.90 9.81
CA VAL A 69 2.25 2.65 9.54
C VAL A 69 2.49 4.15 9.71
N ALA A 70 3.17 4.58 10.77
CA ALA A 70 3.47 5.98 10.99
C ALA A 70 4.36 6.57 9.88
N ASN A 71 5.39 5.84 9.45
CA ASN A 71 6.26 6.25 8.35
C ASN A 71 5.49 6.34 7.02
N ALA A 72 4.68 5.34 6.69
CA ALA A 72 3.89 5.33 5.48
C ALA A 72 2.89 6.50 5.45
N ILE A 73 2.22 6.80 6.57
CA ILE A 73 1.35 7.99 6.68
C ILE A 73 2.15 9.27 6.48
N GLY A 74 3.32 9.40 7.11
CA GLY A 74 4.16 10.60 7.00
C GLY A 74 4.69 10.87 5.59
N MET A 75 4.87 9.80 4.79
CA MET A 75 5.33 9.88 3.41
C MET A 75 4.20 9.99 2.39
N SER A 76 2.93 9.81 2.81
CA SER A 76 1.79 9.77 1.90
C SER A 76 1.25 11.16 1.58
N ASP A 77 1.03 11.44 0.30
CA ASP A 77 0.25 12.61 -0.15
C ASP A 77 -1.23 12.49 0.20
N PHE A 78 -1.72 11.25 0.30
CA PHE A 78 -3.12 10.93 0.58
C PHE A 78 -3.25 9.59 1.31
N VAL A 79 -4.04 9.58 2.39
CA VAL A 79 -4.29 8.39 3.19
C VAL A 79 -5.79 8.07 3.15
N THR A 80 -6.11 6.81 2.80
CA THR A 80 -7.48 6.29 2.87
C THR A 80 -7.57 5.20 3.93
N ILE A 81 -8.57 5.29 4.79
CA ILE A 81 -8.88 4.27 5.80
C ILE A 81 -10.23 3.64 5.45
N PRO A 82 -10.26 2.48 4.80
CA PRO A 82 -11.51 1.80 4.48
C PRO A 82 -12.14 1.23 5.76
N LEU A 83 -13.44 1.48 5.94
CA LEU A 83 -14.21 1.03 7.10
C LEU A 83 -15.44 0.26 6.64
N GLN A 84 -15.80 -0.79 7.37
CA GLN A 84 -17.09 -1.46 7.16
C GLN A 84 -18.21 -0.61 7.78
N GLY A 85 -19.42 -0.68 7.20
CA GLY A 85 -20.60 0.07 7.64
C GLY A 85 -21.21 -0.39 8.97
N SER A 86 -20.40 -0.52 10.01
CA SER A 86 -20.84 -0.86 11.37
C SER A 86 -20.46 0.25 12.36
N SER A 87 -21.30 0.44 13.37
CA SER A 87 -21.04 1.45 14.43
C SER A 87 -19.79 1.14 15.26
N MET A 88 -19.34 -0.11 15.28
CA MET A 88 -18.14 -0.55 15.98
C MET A 88 -16.88 -0.15 15.20
N ASP A 89 -16.89 -0.38 13.89
CA ASP A 89 -15.77 -0.06 13.00
C ASP A 89 -15.60 1.46 12.84
N ALA A 90 -16.71 2.21 12.78
CA ALA A 90 -16.68 3.67 12.75
C ALA A 90 -15.97 4.29 13.97
N LYS A 91 -16.07 3.66 15.15
CA LYS A 91 -15.32 4.11 16.34
C LYS A 91 -13.83 3.76 16.28
N GLY A 92 -13.49 2.67 15.60
CA GLY A 92 -12.09 2.25 15.39
C GLY A 92 -11.36 3.15 14.41
N GLY A 93 -11.98 3.46 13.27
CA GLY A 93 -11.39 4.28 12.21
C GLY A 93 -11.32 5.79 12.48
N ALA A 94 -11.98 6.28 13.52
CA ALA A 94 -11.96 7.69 13.91
C ALA A 94 -10.87 8.03 14.97
N LYS A 95 -10.07 7.05 15.36
CA LYS A 95 -8.93 7.23 16.28
C LYS A 95 -7.65 7.49 15.52
#